data_AF-A0A9D0Y7L6-F1
#
_entry.id   AF-A0A9D0Y7L6-F1
#
_cell.length_a   1.000
_cell.length_b   1.000
_cell.length_c   1.000
_cell.angle_alpha   90.00
_cell.angle_beta   90.00
_cell.angle_gamma   90.00
#
_symmetry.space_group_name_H-M   'P 1'
#
loop_
_entity.id
_entity.type
_entity.pdbx_description
1 polymer ?
#
loop_
_entity_poly.entity_id
_entity_poly.type
_entity_poly.pdbx_seq_one_letter_code
_entity_poly.pdbx_strand_id
1 'polypeptide(L)'
;MIGELAGHKLPFIPASIISWANFKGANPDSLVLSRDTGFDRPYGSNPYAGYDRVDRPPFLFEGDIDGRLLPKERVDAINIGDVSAAFPFPLLETERVVNYPVNGTDVVVFFKPGTVSALDRALIIDSDDVGATGVFDANLDGQKLTFSLKNDRFVDDQTGTSWNILGEALEGEMAGKSLTPIVHGNHFWFAWGAFNPDTLIYKGQG
;
A
#
# COMPACT_ATOMS: atom_id res chain seq x y z
N MET A 1 -25.90 -3.12 -19.20
CA MET A 1 -26.01 -3.90 -17.95
C MET A 1 -27.48 -3.87 -17.54
N ILE A 2 -28.13 -5.01 -17.28
CA ILE A 2 -29.57 -5.08 -16.96
C ILE A 2 -29.71 -5.85 -15.64
N GLY A 3 -30.49 -5.32 -14.70
CA GLY A 3 -30.72 -5.90 -13.38
C GLY A 3 -31.10 -4.83 -12.35
N GLU A 4 -31.76 -5.23 -11.27
CA GLU A 4 -32.26 -4.32 -10.22
C GLU A 4 -31.15 -3.45 -9.59
N LEU A 5 -29.95 -4.01 -9.48
CA LEU A 5 -28.79 -3.34 -8.89
C LEU A 5 -27.85 -2.73 -9.94
N ALA A 6 -28.24 -2.68 -11.21
CA ALA A 6 -27.41 -2.07 -12.25
C ALA A 6 -27.10 -0.61 -11.91
N GLY A 7 -25.82 -0.25 -11.90
CA GLY A 7 -25.35 1.10 -11.54
C GLY A 7 -25.03 1.31 -10.05
N HIS A 8 -25.39 0.37 -9.17
CA HIS A 8 -24.93 0.42 -7.78
C HIS A 8 -23.43 0.11 -7.70
N LYS A 9 -22.70 0.89 -6.91
CA LYS A 9 -21.29 0.68 -6.60
C LYS A 9 -21.15 0.34 -5.12
N LEU A 10 -20.38 -0.70 -4.80
CA LEU A 10 -20.07 -1.01 -3.42
C LEU A 10 -19.10 0.05 -2.85
N PRO A 11 -19.23 0.43 -1.57
CA PRO A 11 -18.21 1.23 -0.92
C PRO A 11 -16.92 0.42 -0.80
N PHE A 12 -15.80 1.03 -1.15
CA PHE A 12 -14.49 0.44 -0.90
C PHE A 12 -14.16 0.56 0.59
N ILE A 13 -13.67 -0.53 1.17
CA ILE A 13 -13.10 -0.54 2.51
C ILE A 13 -11.57 -0.55 2.36
N PRO A 14 -10.83 0.34 3.03
CA PRO A 14 -9.37 0.30 3.04
C PRO A 14 -8.88 -1.06 3.54
N ALA A 15 -7.92 -1.64 2.84
CA ALA A 15 -7.30 -2.90 3.21
C ALA A 15 -5.80 -2.82 2.97
N SER A 16 -5.00 -3.22 3.97
CA SER A 16 -3.55 -3.14 3.90
C SER A 16 -2.93 -4.49 3.57
N ILE A 17 -1.95 -4.49 2.65
CA ILE A 17 -1.11 -5.65 2.37
C ILE A 17 0.17 -5.47 3.19
N ILE A 18 0.26 -6.17 4.32
CA ILE A 18 1.40 -6.11 5.24
C ILE A 18 1.90 -7.49 5.60
N SER A 19 3.15 -7.59 6.06
CA SER A 19 3.68 -8.83 6.61
C SER A 19 2.92 -9.28 7.86
N TRP A 20 2.86 -10.60 8.07
CA TRP A 20 2.27 -11.18 9.28
C TRP A 20 2.95 -10.67 10.55
N ALA A 21 4.27 -10.45 10.52
CA ALA A 21 5.01 -9.91 11.65
C ALA A 21 4.53 -8.50 12.05
N ASN A 22 4.29 -7.62 11.07
CA ASN A 22 3.73 -6.29 11.33
C ASN A 22 2.31 -6.37 11.87
N PHE A 23 1.46 -7.21 11.26
CA PHE A 23 0.07 -7.40 11.71
C PHE A 23 0.00 -7.91 13.15
N LYS A 24 0.76 -8.98 13.47
CA LYS A 24 0.77 -9.60 14.80
C LYS A 24 1.39 -8.68 15.86
N GLY A 25 2.35 -7.84 15.49
CA GLY A 25 2.90 -6.82 16.37
C GLY A 25 1.86 -5.78 16.82
N ALA A 26 0.97 -5.36 15.91
CA ALA A 26 -0.14 -4.46 16.24
C ALA A 26 -1.34 -5.19 16.89
N ASN A 27 -1.53 -6.48 16.56
CA ASN A 27 -2.68 -7.26 17.00
C ASN A 27 -2.23 -8.55 17.71
N PRO A 28 -1.66 -8.46 18.93
CA PRO A 28 -1.01 -9.58 19.61
C PRO A 28 -1.94 -10.74 19.92
N ASP A 29 -3.25 -10.51 20.05
CA ASP A 29 -4.23 -11.55 20.37
C ASP A 29 -4.94 -12.13 19.15
N SER A 30 -4.61 -11.63 17.93
CA SER A 30 -5.25 -12.13 16.70
C SER A 30 -4.92 -13.59 16.40
N LEU A 31 -5.93 -14.30 15.90
CA LEU A 31 -5.82 -15.70 15.47
C LEU A 31 -5.53 -15.76 13.96
N VAL A 32 -4.84 -16.82 13.54
CA VAL A 32 -4.64 -17.18 12.13
C VAL A 32 -5.24 -18.55 11.88
N LEU A 33 -5.85 -18.75 10.72
CA LEU A 33 -6.41 -20.05 10.35
C LEU A 33 -5.30 -21.12 10.32
N SER A 34 -5.60 -22.28 10.89
CA SER A 34 -4.71 -23.43 10.87
C SER A 34 -4.50 -23.91 9.43
N ARG A 35 -3.30 -24.43 9.14
CA ARG A 35 -3.01 -25.17 7.90
C ARG A 35 -3.55 -26.61 7.95
N ASP A 36 -3.90 -27.10 9.13
CA ASP A 36 -4.58 -28.38 9.32
C ASP A 36 -6.05 -28.25 8.92
N THR A 37 -6.30 -28.40 7.62
CA THR A 37 -7.63 -28.23 7.00
C THR A 37 -8.26 -29.56 6.58
N GLY A 38 -7.57 -30.69 6.82
CA GLY A 38 -7.95 -32.01 6.28
C GLY A 38 -7.59 -32.23 4.80
N PHE A 39 -6.89 -31.29 4.16
CA PHE A 39 -6.42 -31.40 2.77
C PHE A 39 -4.91 -31.24 2.67
N ASP A 40 -4.28 -32.03 1.80
CA ASP A 40 -2.88 -31.81 1.41
C ASP A 40 -2.79 -30.67 0.38
N ARG A 41 -2.30 -29.52 0.84
CA ARG A 41 -2.13 -28.30 0.06
C ARG A 41 -0.79 -27.66 0.41
N PRO A 42 0.05 -27.34 -0.58
CA PRO A 42 1.36 -26.72 -0.36
C PRO A 42 1.21 -25.20 -0.08
N TYR A 43 0.68 -24.84 1.09
CA TYR A 43 0.60 -23.44 1.52
C TYR A 43 1.99 -22.81 1.60
N GLY A 44 2.14 -21.62 1.00
CA GLY A 44 3.43 -20.93 0.89
C GLY A 44 4.15 -21.16 -0.45
N SER A 45 3.61 -22.04 -1.31
CA SER A 45 4.09 -22.19 -2.70
C SER A 45 3.29 -21.30 -3.66
N ASN A 46 4.00 -20.66 -4.58
CA ASN A 46 3.46 -19.76 -5.59
C ASN A 46 3.47 -20.43 -6.98
N PRO A 47 2.31 -20.63 -7.63
CA PRO A 47 2.25 -21.23 -8.97
C PRO A 47 2.64 -20.25 -10.10
N TYR A 48 2.81 -18.96 -9.80
CA TYR A 48 3.08 -17.89 -10.78
C TYR A 48 4.49 -17.30 -10.63
N ALA A 49 5.49 -18.14 -10.37
CA ALA A 49 6.86 -17.68 -10.16
C ALA A 49 7.37 -16.78 -11.29
N GLY A 50 7.90 -15.61 -10.92
CA GLY A 50 8.51 -14.61 -11.78
C GLY A 50 7.55 -13.59 -12.39
N TYR A 51 6.29 -13.55 -11.91
CA TYR A 51 5.28 -12.61 -12.39
C TYR A 51 5.65 -11.15 -12.04
N ASP A 52 6.14 -10.94 -10.81
CA ASP A 52 6.48 -9.63 -10.25
C ASP A 52 7.73 -8.98 -10.86
N ARG A 53 8.50 -9.69 -11.69
CA ARG A 53 9.72 -9.16 -12.29
C ARG A 53 9.45 -8.07 -13.31
N VAL A 54 9.87 -6.84 -13.01
CA VAL A 54 9.62 -5.63 -13.82
C VAL A 54 10.11 -5.75 -15.27
N ASP A 55 11.16 -6.55 -15.52
CA ASP A 55 11.81 -6.74 -16.82
C ASP A 55 11.07 -7.66 -17.80
N ARG A 56 10.01 -8.36 -17.36
CA ARG A 56 9.18 -9.20 -18.24
C ARG A 56 7.94 -8.44 -18.70
N PRO A 57 7.50 -8.54 -19.96
CA PRO A 57 6.23 -7.94 -20.35
C PRO A 57 5.04 -8.56 -19.59
N PRO A 58 3.96 -7.81 -19.31
CA PRO A 58 2.74 -8.36 -18.74
C PRO A 58 2.05 -9.25 -19.79
N PHE A 59 2.36 -10.55 -19.80
CA PHE A 59 1.92 -11.48 -20.83
C PHE A 59 0.41 -11.77 -20.85
N LEU A 60 -0.34 -11.26 -19.87
CA LEU A 60 -1.81 -11.37 -19.77
C LEU A 60 -2.52 -10.05 -20.09
N PHE A 61 -1.80 -9.02 -20.55
CA PHE A 61 -2.38 -7.73 -20.90
C PHE A 61 -2.30 -7.49 -22.41
N GLU A 62 -3.46 -7.24 -23.01
CA GLU A 62 -3.59 -6.77 -24.38
C GLU A 62 -4.21 -5.37 -24.33
N GLY A 63 -3.44 -4.33 -24.67
CA GLY A 63 -3.90 -2.93 -24.62
C GLY A 63 -2.76 -1.92 -24.70
N ASP A 64 -3.12 -0.64 -24.71
CA ASP A 64 -2.15 0.46 -24.69
C ASP A 64 -1.48 0.56 -23.32
N ILE A 65 -0.16 0.72 -23.34
CA ILE A 65 0.65 0.88 -22.14
C ILE A 65 0.94 2.37 -21.95
N ASP A 66 0.64 2.87 -20.76
CA ASP A 66 1.03 4.21 -20.35
C ASP A 66 2.55 4.26 -20.11
N GLY A 67 3.27 4.98 -20.98
CA GLY A 67 4.73 5.06 -20.95
C GLY A 67 5.33 5.97 -19.88
N ARG A 68 4.54 6.52 -18.94
CA ARG A 68 5.05 7.43 -17.90
C ARG A 68 5.85 6.73 -16.80
N LEU A 69 5.67 5.42 -16.61
CA LEU A 69 6.45 4.53 -15.74
C LEU A 69 6.68 3.18 -16.44
N LEU A 70 7.56 2.33 -15.89
CA LEU A 70 7.70 0.96 -16.43
C LEU A 70 6.37 0.19 -16.24
N PRO A 71 5.98 -0.69 -17.18
CA PRO A 71 4.67 -1.35 -17.12
C PRO A 71 4.43 -2.11 -15.81
N LYS A 72 5.45 -2.80 -15.30
CA LYS A 72 5.38 -3.51 -14.01
C LYS A 72 6.05 -2.76 -12.87
N GLU A 73 6.25 -1.45 -13.02
CA GLU A 73 6.55 -0.63 -11.87
C GLU A 73 5.39 -0.71 -10.87
N ARG A 74 5.73 -1.01 -9.63
CA ARG A 74 4.75 -1.08 -8.55
C ARG A 74 4.47 0.32 -8.05
N VAL A 75 3.18 0.66 -7.95
CA VAL A 75 2.71 1.93 -7.42
C VAL A 75 1.71 1.67 -6.31
N ASP A 76 1.73 2.53 -5.30
CA ASP A 76 0.58 2.70 -4.42
C ASP A 76 -0.31 3.78 -5.03
N ALA A 77 -1.56 3.45 -5.34
CA ALA A 77 -2.47 4.39 -5.98
C ALA A 77 -3.71 4.66 -5.15
N ILE A 78 -4.14 5.92 -5.16
CA ILE A 78 -5.33 6.42 -4.46
C ILE A 78 -6.23 7.20 -5.42
N ASN A 79 -7.51 7.26 -5.05
CA ASN A 79 -8.49 8.16 -5.65
C ASN A 79 -9.11 9.02 -4.54
N ILE A 80 -8.98 10.34 -4.64
CA ILE A 80 -9.63 11.31 -3.75
C ILE A 80 -10.51 12.21 -4.61
N GLY A 81 -11.83 12.02 -4.51
CA GLY A 81 -12.77 12.66 -5.42
C GLY A 81 -12.55 12.17 -6.86
N ASP A 82 -12.30 13.10 -7.76
CA ASP A 82 -11.99 12.89 -9.19
C ASP A 82 -10.48 12.85 -9.50
N VAL A 83 -9.62 13.03 -8.48
CA VAL A 83 -8.17 13.04 -8.66
C VAL A 83 -7.58 11.69 -8.27
N SER A 84 -6.90 11.08 -9.23
CA SER A 84 -6.04 9.91 -9.01
C SER A 84 -4.61 10.34 -8.73
N ALA A 85 -3.95 9.73 -7.74
CA ALA A 85 -2.52 9.89 -7.50
C ALA A 85 -1.85 8.53 -7.33
N ALA A 86 -0.60 8.41 -7.79
CA ALA A 86 0.21 7.22 -7.69
C ALA A 86 1.60 7.55 -7.12
N PHE A 87 2.05 6.70 -6.20
CA PHE A 87 3.33 6.79 -5.52
C PHE A 87 4.19 5.58 -5.90
N PRO A 88 5.22 5.77 -6.75
CA PRO A 88 6.11 4.69 -7.14
C PRO A 88 6.84 4.06 -5.95
N PHE A 89 6.82 2.72 -5.86
CA PHE A 89 7.48 1.98 -4.80
C PHE A 89 8.99 2.28 -4.68
N PRO A 90 9.77 2.45 -5.77
CA PRO A 90 11.19 2.82 -5.64
C PRO A 90 11.43 4.14 -4.89
N LEU A 91 10.53 5.12 -5.06
CA LEU A 91 10.58 6.38 -4.33
C LEU A 91 10.14 6.20 -2.89
N LEU A 92 9.06 5.44 -2.65
CA LEU A 92 8.57 5.12 -1.32
C LEU A 92 9.60 4.32 -0.50
N GLU A 93 10.32 3.40 -1.11
CA GLU A 93 11.38 2.62 -0.48
C GLU A 93 12.55 3.52 -0.05
N THR A 94 12.89 4.51 -0.87
CA THR A 94 13.96 5.47 -0.59
C THR A 94 13.54 6.46 0.50
N GLU A 95 12.36 7.08 0.37
CA GLU A 95 11.91 8.18 1.25
C GLU A 95 11.25 7.70 2.53
N ARG A 96 10.63 6.52 2.52
CA ARG A 96 9.96 5.83 3.64
C ARG A 96 8.73 6.54 4.22
N VAL A 97 8.65 7.86 4.12
CA VAL A 97 7.52 8.70 4.52
C VAL A 97 7.35 9.80 3.48
N VAL A 98 6.17 9.88 2.87
CA VAL A 98 5.81 10.93 1.91
C VAL A 98 4.63 11.70 2.43
N ASN A 99 4.80 13.01 2.65
CA ASN A 99 3.71 13.93 2.95
C ASN A 99 3.36 14.68 1.67
N TYR A 100 2.17 14.46 1.11
CA TYR A 100 1.79 14.98 -0.20
C TYR A 100 0.31 15.32 -0.28
N PRO A 101 -0.09 16.60 -0.45
CA PRO A 101 -1.50 16.95 -0.56
C PRO A 101 -2.08 16.48 -1.90
N VAL A 102 -3.26 15.86 -1.85
CA VAL A 102 -4.01 15.41 -3.04
C VAL A 102 -5.45 15.87 -2.93
N ASN A 103 -5.91 16.66 -3.90
CA ASN A 103 -7.28 17.19 -3.95
C ASN A 103 -7.75 17.86 -2.64
N GLY A 104 -6.85 18.58 -1.97
CA GLY A 104 -7.12 19.26 -0.69
C GLY A 104 -7.05 18.38 0.55
N THR A 105 -6.89 17.07 0.42
CA THR A 105 -6.58 16.15 1.54
C THR A 105 -5.08 16.11 1.78
N ASP A 106 -4.64 16.26 3.03
CA ASP A 106 -3.24 16.08 3.40
C ASP A 106 -2.94 14.58 3.50
N VAL A 107 -2.42 13.99 2.43
CA VAL A 107 -2.09 12.56 2.40
C VAL A 107 -0.71 12.34 3.01
N VAL A 108 -0.60 11.32 3.85
CA VAL A 108 0.68 10.72 4.23
C VAL A 108 0.74 9.28 3.76
N VAL A 109 1.86 8.92 3.13
CA VAL A 109 2.19 7.54 2.74
C VAL A 109 3.35 7.07 3.59
N PHE A 110 3.13 5.98 4.33
CA PHE A 110 4.18 5.25 5.04
C PHE A 110 4.62 4.07 4.20
N PHE A 111 5.93 3.83 4.14
CA PHE A 111 6.51 2.62 3.56
C PHE A 111 7.37 1.88 4.58
N LYS A 112 7.12 0.58 4.71
CA LYS A 112 7.88 -0.30 5.60
C LYS A 112 8.37 -1.55 4.86
N PRO A 113 9.68 -1.85 4.88
CA PRO A 113 10.21 -3.11 4.37
C PRO A 113 9.76 -4.29 5.24
N GLY A 114 10.02 -5.50 4.77
CA GLY A 114 9.77 -6.76 5.45
C GLY A 114 8.51 -7.48 4.98
N THR A 115 7.94 -7.10 3.84
CA THR A 115 6.81 -7.79 3.21
C THR A 115 7.26 -8.40 1.91
N VAL A 116 7.37 -9.73 1.87
CA VAL A 116 7.84 -10.46 0.70
C VAL A 116 6.76 -10.59 -0.37
N SER A 117 7.17 -10.61 -1.64
CA SER A 117 6.27 -10.86 -2.76
C SER A 117 5.65 -12.26 -2.67
N ALA A 118 4.35 -12.36 -2.89
CA ALA A 118 3.67 -13.66 -3.04
C ALA A 118 3.82 -14.25 -4.45
N LEU A 119 4.39 -13.49 -5.41
CA LEU A 119 4.36 -13.76 -6.85
C LEU A 119 5.77 -13.77 -7.50
N ASP A 120 6.83 -13.59 -6.72
CA ASP A 120 8.22 -13.60 -7.20
C ASP A 120 8.79 -15.02 -7.32
N ARG A 121 9.09 -15.72 -6.23
CA ARG A 121 9.68 -17.09 -6.29
C ARG A 121 8.64 -18.17 -6.05
N ALA A 122 9.01 -19.42 -6.38
CA ALA A 122 8.14 -20.58 -6.20
C ALA A 122 7.81 -20.87 -4.73
N LEU A 123 8.74 -20.57 -3.82
CA LEU A 123 8.48 -20.51 -2.38
C LEU A 123 8.42 -19.04 -1.96
N ILE A 124 7.31 -18.63 -1.35
CA ILE A 124 7.08 -17.24 -0.95
C ILE A 124 8.13 -16.76 0.05
N ILE A 125 8.62 -17.65 0.92
CA ILE A 125 9.66 -17.31 1.91
C ILE A 125 10.99 -16.89 1.28
N ASP A 126 11.28 -17.34 0.07
CA ASP A 126 12.51 -17.00 -0.63
C ASP A 126 12.34 -15.77 -1.53
N SER A 127 11.14 -15.20 -1.61
CA SER A 127 10.80 -14.10 -2.51
C SER A 127 11.39 -12.77 -2.05
N ASP A 128 11.59 -11.87 -3.01
CA ASP A 128 12.14 -10.54 -2.75
C ASP A 128 11.19 -9.71 -1.85
N ASP A 129 11.77 -8.85 -1.02
CA ASP A 129 11.05 -7.88 -0.21
C ASP A 129 10.51 -6.76 -1.11
N VAL A 130 9.19 -6.62 -1.13
CA VAL A 130 8.49 -5.58 -1.90
C VAL A 130 7.94 -4.48 -1.00
N GLY A 131 8.14 -4.61 0.30
CA GLY A 131 7.63 -3.69 1.30
C GLY A 131 6.11 -3.63 1.36
N ALA A 132 5.64 -2.80 2.27
CA ALA A 132 4.23 -2.52 2.49
C ALA A 132 4.01 -1.02 2.67
N THR A 133 2.80 -0.60 2.34
CA THR A 133 2.37 0.79 2.39
C THR A 133 1.16 0.95 3.30
N GLY A 134 1.08 2.10 3.94
CA GLY A 134 -0.13 2.59 4.60
C GLY A 134 -0.38 4.03 4.15
N VAL A 135 -1.62 4.34 3.75
CA VAL A 135 -1.98 5.66 3.24
C VAL A 135 -3.11 6.24 4.09
N PHE A 136 -2.92 7.47 4.58
CA PHE A 136 -3.80 8.06 5.57
C PHE A 136 -4.08 9.53 5.29
N ASP A 137 -5.22 10.01 5.76
CA ASP A 137 -5.43 11.44 5.99
C ASP A 137 -4.62 11.84 7.23
N ALA A 138 -3.69 12.77 7.03
CA ALA A 138 -2.81 13.29 8.07
C ALA A 138 -3.49 14.35 8.95
N ASN A 139 -4.77 14.66 8.72
CA ASN A 139 -5.56 15.48 9.62
C ASN A 139 -6.18 14.62 10.73
N LEU A 140 -5.81 14.92 11.98
CA LEU A 140 -6.32 14.25 13.16
C LEU A 140 -6.84 15.29 14.16
N ASP A 141 -8.11 15.16 14.56
CA ASP A 141 -8.78 16.08 15.49
C ASP A 141 -8.68 17.57 15.07
N GLY A 142 -8.67 17.85 13.76
CA GLY A 142 -8.57 19.20 13.21
C GLY A 142 -7.15 19.77 13.13
N GLN A 143 -6.14 18.98 13.49
CA GLN A 143 -4.73 19.33 13.33
C GLN A 143 -4.13 18.54 12.17
N LYS A 144 -3.54 19.26 11.21
CA LYS A 144 -2.66 18.66 10.21
C LYS A 144 -1.38 18.18 10.88
N LEU A 145 -1.07 16.91 10.70
CA LEU A 145 0.20 16.31 11.07
C LEU A 145 1.13 16.21 9.84
N THR A 146 2.42 16.21 10.10
CA THR A 146 3.45 15.83 9.14
C THR A 146 4.33 14.78 9.78
N PHE A 147 4.83 13.87 8.97
CA PHE A 147 5.56 12.72 9.48
C PHE A 147 6.97 12.66 8.91
N SER A 148 7.87 12.14 9.73
CA SER A 148 9.25 11.88 9.38
C SER A 148 9.65 10.49 9.87
N LEU A 149 10.64 9.87 9.21
CA LEU A 149 11.26 8.65 9.73
C LEU A 149 12.37 9.03 10.73
N LYS A 150 12.25 8.59 11.99
CA LYS A 150 13.27 8.80 13.03
C LYS A 150 13.58 7.46 13.69
N ASN A 151 14.83 7.01 13.64
CA ASN A 151 15.26 5.71 14.18
C ASN A 151 14.37 4.55 13.72
N ASP A 152 14.09 4.46 12.42
CA ASP A 152 13.20 3.48 11.79
C ASP A 152 11.74 3.47 12.29
N ARG A 153 11.29 4.55 12.95
CA ARG A 153 9.90 4.75 13.37
C ARG A 153 9.28 5.90 12.61
N PHE A 154 8.00 5.76 12.25
CA PHE A 154 7.19 6.88 11.77
C PHE A 154 6.89 7.77 12.97
N VAL A 155 7.23 9.06 12.88
CA VAL A 155 7.06 10.01 13.98
C VAL A 155 6.41 11.26 13.44
N ASP A 156 5.33 11.73 14.08
CA ASP A 156 4.77 13.04 13.73
C ASP A 156 5.67 14.17 14.25
N ASP A 157 5.80 15.24 13.48
CA ASP A 157 6.70 16.34 13.80
C ASP A 157 6.10 17.33 14.82
N GLN A 158 4.81 17.23 15.08
CA GLN A 158 4.07 18.16 15.95
C GLN A 158 4.24 17.79 17.44
N THR A 159 4.16 16.50 17.76
CA THR A 159 4.20 15.98 19.14
C THR A 159 5.37 15.02 19.38
N GLY A 160 5.98 14.50 18.30
CA GLY A 160 6.99 13.45 18.41
C GLY A 160 6.41 12.08 18.74
N THR A 161 5.11 11.87 18.58
CA THR A 161 4.48 10.56 18.79
C THR A 161 4.92 9.59 17.71
N SER A 162 5.21 8.35 18.09
CA SER A 162 5.55 7.29 17.14
C SER A 162 4.31 6.51 16.67
N TRP A 163 4.33 6.07 15.43
CA TRP A 163 3.21 5.44 14.74
C TRP A 163 3.62 4.14 14.08
N ASN A 164 2.71 3.18 13.99
CA ASN A 164 2.92 1.96 13.22
C ASN A 164 2.47 2.11 11.75
N ILE A 165 2.72 1.09 10.93
CA ILE A 165 2.36 1.08 9.49
C ILE A 165 0.84 1.09 9.26
N LEU A 166 0.04 0.79 10.29
CA LEU A 166 -1.44 0.83 10.25
C LEU A 166 -2.00 2.20 10.65
N GLY A 167 -1.13 3.19 10.89
CA GLY A 167 -1.55 4.53 11.27
C GLY A 167 -2.03 4.62 12.72
N GLU A 168 -1.59 3.71 13.59
CA GLU A 168 -1.91 3.74 15.02
C GLU A 168 -0.75 4.35 15.81
N ALA A 169 -1.08 5.30 16.69
CA ALA A 169 -0.12 5.95 17.58
C ALA A 169 0.26 5.03 18.73
N LEU A 170 1.56 4.82 18.93
CA LEU A 170 2.14 3.90 19.89
C LEU A 170 2.63 4.61 21.16
N GLU A 171 3.64 5.48 21.01
CA GLU A 171 4.34 6.12 22.14
C GLU A 171 4.42 7.62 21.91
N GLY A 172 3.84 8.42 22.82
CA GLY A 172 3.81 9.88 22.76
C GLY A 172 2.47 10.45 23.20
N GLU A 173 2.26 11.74 22.96
CA GLU A 173 1.04 12.46 23.33
C GLU A 173 -0.21 11.92 22.62
N MET A 174 -0.06 11.44 21.37
CA MET A 174 -1.17 10.93 20.56
C MET A 174 -1.44 9.43 20.78
N ALA A 175 -0.76 8.77 21.73
CA ALA A 175 -0.86 7.32 21.94
C ALA A 175 -2.31 6.83 22.05
N GLY A 176 -2.63 5.75 21.33
CA GLY A 176 -3.98 5.17 21.26
C GLY A 176 -4.93 5.82 20.24
N LYS A 177 -4.51 6.90 19.57
CA LYS A 177 -5.24 7.45 18.41
C LYS A 177 -4.87 6.72 17.12
N SER A 178 -5.72 6.85 16.11
CA SER A 178 -5.51 6.30 14.77
C SER A 178 -5.78 7.36 13.71
N LEU A 179 -4.95 7.37 12.66
CA LEU A 179 -5.22 8.15 11.46
C LEU A 179 -6.38 7.52 10.68
N THR A 180 -7.07 8.34 9.88
CA THR A 180 -8.12 7.82 9.00
C THR A 180 -7.47 7.20 7.76
N PRO A 181 -7.63 5.89 7.50
CA PRO A 181 -7.05 5.26 6.33
C PRO A 181 -7.75 5.74 5.05
N ILE A 182 -6.96 6.01 4.02
CA ILE A 182 -7.44 6.31 2.67
C ILE A 182 -7.50 5.01 1.89
N VAL A 183 -8.56 4.82 1.10
CA VAL A 183 -8.65 3.68 0.17
C VAL A 183 -7.51 3.78 -0.84
N HIS A 184 -6.64 2.79 -0.81
CA HIS A 184 -5.46 2.74 -1.67
C HIS A 184 -5.23 1.31 -2.19
N GLY A 185 -4.39 1.17 -3.21
CA GLY A 185 -4.13 -0.11 -3.85
C GLY A 185 -2.71 -0.25 -4.34
N ASN A 186 -2.13 -1.43 -4.09
CA ASN A 186 -0.85 -1.84 -4.65
C ASN A 186 -1.07 -2.39 -6.06
N HIS A 187 -0.62 -1.66 -7.08
CA HIS A 187 -0.85 -1.99 -8.48
C HIS A 187 0.45 -2.05 -9.27
N PHE A 188 0.45 -2.84 -10.34
CA PHE A 188 1.39 -2.62 -11.44
C PHE A 188 0.86 -1.49 -12.33
N TRP A 189 1.77 -0.63 -12.78
CA TRP A 189 1.42 0.57 -13.55
C TRP A 189 0.61 0.28 -14.82
N PHE A 190 0.92 -0.80 -15.54
CA PHE A 190 0.20 -1.18 -16.76
C PHE A 190 -1.29 -1.37 -16.50
N ALA A 191 -1.65 -1.89 -15.33
CA ALA A 191 -3.03 -2.10 -14.95
C ALA A 191 -3.67 -0.79 -14.49
N TRP A 192 -3.00 -0.04 -13.62
CA TRP A 192 -3.57 1.20 -13.08
C TRP A 192 -3.68 2.32 -14.12
N GLY A 193 -2.59 2.61 -14.82
CA GLY A 193 -2.47 3.72 -15.77
C GLY A 193 -3.40 3.58 -16.97
N ALA A 194 -3.71 2.35 -17.39
CA ALA A 194 -4.68 2.08 -18.45
C ALA A 194 -6.11 2.54 -18.09
N PHE A 195 -6.51 2.44 -16.82
CA PHE A 195 -7.84 2.87 -16.36
C PHE A 195 -7.85 4.30 -15.79
N ASN A 196 -6.70 4.86 -15.41
CA ASN A 196 -6.58 6.18 -14.77
C ASN A 196 -5.48 7.03 -15.46
N PRO A 197 -5.65 7.41 -16.74
CA PRO A 197 -4.61 8.05 -17.54
C PRO A 197 -4.21 9.44 -17.01
N ASP A 198 -5.07 10.13 -16.27
CA ASP A 198 -4.77 11.46 -15.73
C ASP A 198 -4.12 11.41 -14.33
N THR A 199 -3.74 10.21 -13.87
CA THR A 199 -3.10 10.02 -12.55
C THR A 199 -1.89 10.93 -12.36
N LEU A 200 -1.89 11.67 -11.25
CA LEU A 200 -0.74 12.42 -10.75
C LEU A 200 0.32 11.43 -10.26
N ILE A 201 1.51 11.46 -10.84
CA ILE A 201 2.61 10.57 -10.44
C ILE A 201 3.56 11.35 -9.54
N TYR A 202 3.71 10.92 -8.29
CA TYR A 202 4.68 11.49 -7.37
C TYR A 202 6.10 11.34 -7.94
N LYS A 203 6.90 12.41 -7.88
CA LYS A 203 8.23 12.49 -8.49
C LYS A 203 9.39 12.52 -7.48
N GLY A 204 9.08 12.37 -6.21
CA GLY A 204 10.06 12.40 -5.12
C GLY A 204 10.33 13.81 -4.60
N GLN A 205 10.97 13.89 -3.43
CA GLN A 205 11.59 15.13 -2.95
C GLN A 205 12.96 15.27 -3.64
N GLY A 206 13.13 16.35 -4.41
CA GLY A 206 14.39 16.67 -5.10
C GLY A 206 15.49 17.17 -4.16
#